data_AF-A5W7Z2-F1
#
_entry.id   AF-A5W7Z2-F1
#
_cell.length_a   1.000
_cell.length_b   1.000
_cell.length_c   1.000
_cell.angle_alpha   90.00
_cell.angle_beta   90.00
_cell.angle_gamma   90.00
#
_symmetry.space_group_name_H-M   'P 1'
#
loop_
_entity.id
_entity.type
_entity.pdbx_description
1 polymer ?
#
loop_
_entity_poly.entity_id
_entity_poly.type
_entity_poly.pdbx_seq_one_letter_code
_entity_poly.pdbx_strand_id
1 'polypeptide(L)'
;MRQTKLTKAARGRECQVRIPGVCNGNPETTVLAHYRLAGTCGVGKKPHDLQGAWCCSACHDACDGRSRAVDRDTARRYHAEGVMRTQALLLNEGVLIA
;
A
#
# COMPACT_ATOMS: atom_id res chain seq x y z
N MET A 1 -10.21 -9.44 -12.87
CA MET A 1 -10.33 -8.02 -12.45
C MET A 1 -9.28 -7.20 -13.19
N ARG A 2 -9.64 -6.06 -13.80
CA ARG A 2 -8.70 -5.29 -14.64
C ARG A 2 -7.71 -4.51 -13.77
N GLN A 3 -6.41 -4.79 -13.90
CA GLN A 3 -5.37 -3.98 -13.26
C GLN A 3 -5.34 -2.59 -13.90
N THR A 4 -5.17 -1.56 -13.07
CA THR A 4 -5.01 -0.17 -13.51
C THR A 4 -3.53 0.14 -13.75
N LYS A 5 -3.26 1.30 -14.37
CA LYS A 5 -1.88 1.78 -14.57
C LYS A 5 -1.11 1.86 -13.25
N LEU A 6 -1.76 2.34 -12.19
CA LEU A 6 -1.17 2.46 -10.86
C LEU A 6 -0.90 1.10 -10.20
N THR A 7 -1.76 0.10 -10.41
CA THR A 7 -1.50 -1.25 -9.87
C THR A 7 -0.28 -1.89 -10.52
N LYS A 8 -0.09 -1.66 -11.81
CA LYS A 8 1.10 -2.14 -12.55
C LYS A 8 2.37 -1.40 -12.16
N ALA A 9 2.27 -0.11 -11.90
CA ALA A 9 3.40 0.74 -11.50
C ALA A 9 4.05 0.31 -10.18
N ALA A 10 3.38 -0.49 -9.35
CA ALA A 10 3.90 -0.95 -8.07
C ALA A 10 4.98 -2.05 -8.19
N ARG A 11 4.99 -2.83 -9.28
CA ARG A 11 5.92 -3.96 -9.42
C ARG A 11 7.37 -3.46 -9.53
N GLY A 12 8.27 -4.06 -8.75
CA GLY A 12 9.69 -3.68 -8.74
C GLY A 12 9.98 -2.37 -7.99
N ARG A 13 8.99 -1.80 -7.29
CA ARG A 13 9.15 -0.60 -6.49
C ARG A 13 9.53 -0.95 -5.06
N GLU A 14 10.21 -0.02 -4.40
CA GLU A 14 10.48 -0.13 -2.97
C GLU A 14 9.18 -0.04 -2.15
N CYS A 15 9.05 -0.87 -1.11
CA CYS A 15 7.96 -0.79 -0.15
C CYS A 15 7.93 0.59 0.54
N GLN A 16 6.77 1.24 0.53
CA GLN A 16 6.55 2.53 1.19
C GLN A 16 5.85 2.40 2.55
N VAL A 17 5.36 1.21 2.89
CA VAL A 17 4.75 0.92 4.20
C VAL A 17 5.81 0.74 5.29
N ARG A 18 6.89 -0.01 5.02
CA ARG A 18 8.14 -0.05 5.83
C ARG A 18 7.94 -0.30 7.34
N ILE A 19 7.00 -1.16 7.74
CA ILE A 19 6.81 -1.53 9.15
C ILE A 19 8.12 -2.16 9.70
N PRO A 20 8.74 -1.58 10.76
CA PRO A 20 9.96 -2.11 11.35
C PRO A 20 9.78 -3.56 11.83
N GLY A 21 10.76 -4.42 11.56
CA GLY A 21 10.72 -5.85 11.92
C GLY A 21 9.75 -6.72 11.11
N VAL A 22 8.90 -6.12 10.26
CA VAL A 22 7.97 -6.84 9.38
C VAL A 22 8.36 -6.69 7.90
N CYS A 23 8.81 -5.51 7.50
CA CYS A 23 9.15 -5.23 6.11
C CYS A 23 10.29 -6.13 5.62
N ASN A 24 10.03 -6.89 4.56
CA ASN A 24 11.05 -7.76 3.94
C ASN A 24 11.98 -7.02 2.96
N GLY A 25 11.70 -5.75 2.64
CA GLY A 25 12.51 -4.94 1.72
C GLY A 25 12.57 -5.43 0.27
N ASN A 26 11.84 -6.50 -0.11
CA ASN A 26 11.97 -7.10 -1.43
C ASN A 26 11.03 -6.45 -2.46
N PRO A 27 11.55 -5.68 -3.44
CA PRO A 27 10.75 -4.97 -4.43
C PRO A 27 10.01 -5.89 -5.42
N GLU A 28 10.46 -7.13 -5.60
CA GLU A 28 9.78 -8.11 -6.45
C GLU A 28 8.40 -8.51 -5.91
N THR A 29 8.22 -8.37 -4.59
CA THR A 29 6.96 -8.69 -3.89
C THR A 29 6.03 -7.49 -3.78
N THR A 30 6.47 -6.31 -4.23
CA THR A 30 5.72 -5.07 -4.06
C THR A 30 4.47 -5.05 -4.94
N VAL A 31 3.34 -4.78 -4.30
CA VAL A 31 2.02 -4.60 -4.93
C VAL A 31 1.43 -3.27 -4.49
N LEU A 32 0.38 -2.82 -5.19
CA LEU A 32 -0.44 -1.70 -4.71
C LEU A 32 -1.47 -2.23 -3.70
N ALA A 33 -1.17 -2.12 -2.40
CA ALA A 33 -2.04 -2.54 -1.31
C ALA A 33 -3.00 -1.41 -0.92
N HIS A 34 -4.30 -1.62 -1.13
CA HIS A 34 -5.33 -0.62 -0.82
C HIS A 34 -5.50 -0.43 0.68
N TYR A 35 -5.43 0.81 1.12
CA TYR A 35 -5.75 1.18 2.49
C TYR A 35 -7.26 1.15 2.70
N ARG A 36 -7.73 0.54 3.80
CA ARG A 36 -9.16 0.45 4.12
C ARG A 36 -9.56 1.58 5.08
N LEU A 37 -10.25 2.58 4.53
CA LEU A 37 -10.80 3.71 5.27
C LEU A 37 -12.33 3.69 5.21
N ALA A 38 -12.97 3.90 6.36
CA ALA A 38 -14.43 4.01 6.43
C ALA A 38 -14.93 5.14 5.51
N GLY A 39 -16.05 4.90 4.81
CA GLY A 39 -16.62 5.82 3.82
C GLY A 39 -16.08 5.63 2.39
N THR A 40 -14.83 5.23 2.23
CA THR A 40 -14.22 5.03 0.90
C THR A 40 -14.05 3.56 0.51
N CYS A 41 -14.27 2.63 1.44
CA CYS A 41 -14.18 1.18 1.22
C CYS A 41 -15.37 0.42 1.85
N GLY A 42 -15.59 -0.83 1.44
CA GLY A 42 -16.63 -1.69 2.02
C GLY A 42 -16.74 -3.07 1.35
N VAL A 43 -17.73 -3.86 1.76
CA VAL A 43 -18.06 -5.12 1.10
C VAL A 43 -18.46 -4.83 -0.36
N GLY A 44 -17.79 -5.47 -1.30
CA GLY A 44 -17.97 -5.21 -2.75
C GLY A 44 -17.46 -3.84 -3.24
N LYS A 45 -16.98 -2.96 -2.36
CA LYS A 45 -16.48 -1.62 -2.71
C LYS A 45 -14.97 -1.53 -2.47
N LYS A 46 -14.22 -1.66 -3.57
CA LYS A 46 -12.78 -1.47 -3.57
C LYS A 46 -12.44 0.02 -3.41
N PRO A 47 -11.44 0.39 -2.57
CA PRO A 47 -10.92 1.76 -2.54
C PRO A 47 -10.40 2.21 -3.90
N HIS A 48 -10.38 3.53 -4.11
CA HIS A 48 -9.66 4.12 -5.25
C HIS A 48 -8.17 3.75 -5.19
N ASP A 49 -7.51 3.61 -6.34
CA ASP A 49 -6.09 3.20 -6.37
C ASP A 49 -5.14 4.25 -5.76
N LEU A 50 -5.54 5.52 -5.73
CA LEU A 50 -4.81 6.56 -4.97
C LEU A 50 -4.86 6.32 -3.46
N GLN A 51 -5.84 5.57 -2.96
CA GLN A 51 -5.89 5.10 -1.58
C GLN A 51 -5.15 3.75 -1.47
N GLY A 52 -3.95 3.68 -2.05
CA GLY A 52 -3.11 2.49 -2.08
C GLY A 52 -1.65 2.84 -1.85
N ALA A 53 -0.92 1.92 -1.23
CA ALA A 53 0.50 2.05 -0.97
C ALA A 53 1.27 0.98 -1.76
N TRP A 54 2.46 1.32 -2.28
CA TRP A 54 3.43 0.31 -2.67
C TRP A 54 3.86 -0.46 -1.43
N CYS A 55 3.55 -1.75 -1.38
CA CYS A 55 3.66 -2.57 -0.19
C CYS A 55 4.24 -3.93 -0.54
N CYS A 56 5.35 -4.31 0.09
CA CYS A 56 5.88 -5.67 -0.04
C CYS A 56 4.96 -6.69 0.62
N SER A 57 5.13 -7.97 0.26
CA SER A 57 4.23 -9.04 0.73
C SER A 57 4.11 -9.12 2.26
N ALA A 58 5.23 -9.02 2.99
CA ALA A 58 5.21 -9.12 4.45
C ALA A 58 4.47 -7.97 5.14
N CYS A 59 4.69 -6.73 4.68
CA CYS A 59 3.91 -5.57 5.16
C CYS A 59 2.44 -5.70 4.78
N HIS A 60 2.15 -6.19 3.58
CA HIS A 60 0.78 -6.36 3.10
C HIS A 60 0.00 -7.35 3.97
N ASP A 61 0.62 -8.46 4.35
CA ASP A 61 0.00 -9.43 5.25
C ASP A 61 -0.27 -8.85 6.65
N ALA A 62 0.62 -8.02 7.17
CA ALA A 62 0.38 -7.31 8.44
C ALA A 62 -0.78 -6.29 8.32
N CYS A 63 -0.80 -5.47 7.26
CA CYS A 63 -1.85 -4.48 7.04
C CYS A 63 -3.24 -5.11 6.82
N ASP A 64 -3.31 -6.27 6.18
CA ASP A 64 -4.56 -7.01 5.99
C ASP A 64 -4.96 -7.87 7.20
N GLY A 65 -4.16 -7.87 8.27
CA GLY A 65 -4.41 -8.67 9.47
C GLY A 65 -4.22 -10.18 9.28
N ARG A 66 -3.54 -10.59 8.20
CA ARG A 66 -3.12 -11.99 7.98
C ARG A 66 -1.93 -12.38 8.84
N SER A 67 -1.11 -11.40 9.25
CA SER A 67 -0.02 -11.56 10.20
C SER A 67 -0.32 -10.86 11.53
N ARG A 68 0.21 -11.40 12.63
CA ARG A 68 0.17 -10.81 13.98
C ARG A 68 1.52 -10.27 14.44
N ALA A 69 2.46 -10.07 13.52
CA ALA A 69 3.80 -9.57 13.84
C ALA A 69 3.80 -8.14 14.42
N VAL A 70 2.73 -7.38 14.22
CA VAL A 70 2.50 -6.05 14.78
C VAL A 70 1.01 -5.88 15.08
N ASP A 71 0.66 -4.99 16.00
CA ASP A 71 -0.74 -4.68 16.27
C ASP A 71 -1.40 -3.94 15.09
N ARG A 72 -2.74 -4.04 15.01
CA ARG A 72 -3.51 -3.52 13.88
C ARG A 72 -3.43 -1.99 13.76
N ASP A 73 -3.35 -1.28 14.88
CA ASP A 73 -3.36 0.18 14.85
C ASP A 73 -2.01 0.71 14.36
N THR A 74 -0.92 0.08 14.80
CA THR A 74 0.42 0.35 14.27
C THR A 74 0.50 -0.01 12.78
N ALA A 75 0.05 -1.20 12.37
CA ALA A 75 0.01 -1.56 10.94
C ALA A 75 -0.78 -0.56 10.10
N ARG A 76 -1.93 -0.09 10.62
CA ARG A 76 -2.79 0.90 9.97
C ARG A 76 -2.09 2.25 9.83
N ARG A 77 -1.34 2.71 10.85
CA ARG A 77 -0.57 3.97 10.80
C ARG A 77 0.50 3.91 9.70
N TYR A 78 1.32 2.87 9.69
CA TYR A 78 2.35 2.68 8.66
C TYR A 78 1.76 2.52 7.25
N HIS A 79 0.60 1.88 7.11
CA HIS A 79 -0.09 1.78 5.82
C HIS A 79 -0.53 3.16 5.32
N ALA A 80 -1.11 3.99 6.20
CA ALA A 80 -1.53 5.35 5.86
C ALA A 80 -0.33 6.23 5.43
N GLU A 81 0.78 6.17 6.16
CA GLU A 81 2.01 6.85 5.76
C GLU A 81 2.55 6.33 4.42
N GLY A 82 2.47 5.01 4.19
CA GLY A 82 2.86 4.40 2.92
C GLY A 82 2.02 4.87 1.74
N VAL A 83 0.72 5.15 1.95
CA VAL A 83 -0.13 5.78 0.93
C VAL A 83 0.39 7.18 0.61
N MET A 84 0.66 8.01 1.61
CA MET A 84 1.17 9.38 1.42
C MET A 84 2.52 9.39 0.67
N ARG A 85 3.45 8.51 1.05
CA ARG A 85 4.75 8.36 0.36
C ARG A 85 4.57 7.91 -1.09
N THR A 86 3.68 6.96 -1.34
CA THR A 86 3.39 6.47 -2.70
C THR A 86 2.82 7.59 -3.58
N GLN A 87 1.88 8.39 -3.06
CA GLN A 87 1.33 9.54 -3.77
C GLN A 87 2.40 10.59 -4.07
N ALA A 88 3.27 10.91 -3.10
CA ALA A 88 4.37 11.85 -3.29
C ALA A 88 5.34 11.39 -4.39
N LEU A 89 5.69 10.10 -4.41
CA LEU A 89 6.55 9.53 -5.45
C LEU A 89 5.87 9.59 -6.83
N LEU A 90 4.58 9.27 -6.91
CA LEU A 90 3.82 9.36 -8.16
C LEU A 90 3.70 10.80 -8.69
N LEU A 91 3.59 11.79 -7.80
CA LEU A 91 3.62 13.22 -8.17
C LEU A 91 5.02 13.60 -8.69
N ASN A 92 6.08 13.20 -7.99
CA ASN A 92 7.46 13.47 -8.41
C ASN A 92 7.80 12.84 -9.77
N GLU A 93 7.19 11.70 -10.08
CA GLU A 93 7.35 11.01 -11.37
C GLU A 93 6.44 11.56 -12.49
N GLY A 94 5.58 12.54 -12.18
CA GLY A 94 4.60 13.08 -13.13
C GLY A 94 3.52 12.08 -13.55
N VAL A 95 3.37 10.97 -12.82
CA VAL A 95 2.30 9.99 -13.04
C VAL A 95 0.96 10.54 -12.54
N LEU A 96 1.01 11.35 -11.48
CA LEU A 96 -0.10 12.14 -10.99
C LEU A 96 0.19 13.62 -11.20
N ILE A 97 -0.88 14.39 -11.41
CA ILE A 97 -0.86 15.84 -11.46
C ILE A 97 -1.85 16.30 -10.40
N ALA A 98 -1.43 17.27 -9.58
CA ALA A 98 -2.25 17.90 -8.55
C ALA A 98 -2.91 19.17 -9.07
#